data_AF-A0A2N5FP97-F1
#
_entry.id   AF-A0A2N5FP97-F1
#
_cell.length_a   1.000
_cell.length_b   1.000
_cell.length_c   1.000
_cell.angle_alpha   90.00
_cell.angle_beta   90.00
_cell.angle_gamma   90.00
#
_symmetry.space_group_name_H-M   'P 1'
#
loop_
_entity.id
_entity.type
_entity.pdbx_description
1 polymer ?
#
loop_
_entity_poly.entity_id
_entity_poly.type
_entity_poly.pdbx_seq_one_letter_code
_entity_poly.pdbx_strand_id
1 'polypeptide(L)'
;MNQGNSRNIKERQYRKQLRIDRLKNGMKAKGATGKEIRNAVFKLKQNEDKKIENGAQTKYVKSSSKKVKVLLRQELLQNRNIEILTTTNSIAEHKITIPEKITKHKEFMEYMQTLDFRFYFGGFQNWNTNETRACIFFEGNKAWIKQDDKGVYRYYSKDAEKHTVHGLNIFDLIEIREGVEIGSVYSMNNARRRLASNLGIVYSERQWEILQEKKYEKNMDIIQRADIEIQRYFPNLFNFIQSYLPLLKHLNEWGFKHILEKEQSFQEESVFFQSTTHMEKIVGRDQTICSRAVNMFAVLGLIKKIREEDTPGILMSVAQAIKGRRNEFKLVNFYTVPALNHQVLLKAEKRVERLNEHGITSTWLISKKKIEQCFSEGFAEKVYVKPMSIREQLLEESLKEHLYYDIEPAD
;
A
#
# COMPACT_ATOMS: atom_id res chain seq x y z
N MET A 1 25.35 3.69 28.79
CA MET A 1 25.31 2.22 28.61
C MET A 1 26.51 1.63 27.83
N ASN A 2 27.71 2.25 27.83
CA ASN A 2 28.85 1.80 26.98
C ASN A 2 29.91 0.90 27.64
N GLN A 3 29.85 0.62 28.94
CA GLN A 3 30.89 -0.18 29.61
C GLN A 3 30.69 -1.70 29.52
N GLY A 4 29.45 -2.19 29.38
CA GLY A 4 29.16 -3.63 29.33
C GLY A 4 29.55 -4.32 28.03
N ASN A 5 29.47 -3.62 26.89
CA ASN A 5 29.78 -4.20 25.58
C ASN A 5 31.30 -4.32 25.34
N SER A 6 32.09 -3.39 25.87
CA SER A 6 33.56 -3.41 25.77
C SER A 6 34.18 -4.58 26.56
N ARG A 7 33.62 -4.93 27.73
CA ARG A 7 34.12 -6.03 28.57
C ARG A 7 33.89 -7.40 27.92
N ASN A 8 32.73 -7.61 27.29
CA ASN A 8 32.41 -8.84 26.55
C ASN A 8 33.28 -9.04 25.29
N ILE A 9 33.63 -7.95 24.59
CA ILE A 9 34.51 -8.03 23.40
C ILE A 9 35.94 -8.38 23.83
N LYS A 10 36.46 -7.76 24.90
CA LYS A 10 37.79 -8.09 25.44
C LYS A 10 37.90 -9.55 25.88
N GLU A 11 36.86 -10.08 26.53
CA GLU A 11 36.84 -11.49 26.95
C GLU A 11 36.80 -12.46 25.76
N ARG A 12 36.04 -12.13 24.70
CA ARG A 12 36.01 -12.93 23.46
C ARG A 12 37.34 -12.88 22.71
N GLN A 13 38.00 -11.72 22.65
CA GLN A 13 39.34 -11.59 22.07
C GLN A 13 40.39 -12.39 22.85
N TYR A 14 40.32 -12.39 24.18
CA TYR A 14 41.19 -13.19 25.04
C TYR A 14 41.00 -14.71 24.80
N ARG A 15 39.75 -15.19 24.74
CA ARG A 15 39.44 -16.60 24.43
C ARG A 15 39.89 -17.02 23.03
N LYS A 16 39.79 -16.12 22.03
CA LYS A 16 40.32 -16.35 20.68
C LYS A 16 41.82 -16.57 20.72
N GLN A 17 42.56 -15.72 21.43
CA GLN A 17 44.01 -15.82 21.54
C GLN A 17 44.44 -17.16 22.17
N LEU A 18 43.79 -17.57 23.26
CA LEU A 18 44.04 -18.87 23.89
C LEU A 18 43.87 -20.08 22.95
N ARG A 19 42.88 -20.03 22.04
CA ARG A 19 42.65 -21.10 21.05
C ARG A 19 43.73 -21.12 19.97
N ILE A 20 44.17 -19.95 19.51
CA ILE A 20 45.28 -19.82 18.56
C ILE A 20 46.56 -20.40 19.17
N ASP A 21 46.84 -20.08 20.44
CA ASP A 21 48.05 -20.54 21.12
C ASP A 21 48.02 -22.06 21.37
N ARG A 22 46.87 -22.63 21.74
CA ARG A 22 46.69 -24.09 21.84
C ARG A 22 46.93 -24.80 20.51
N LEU A 23 46.38 -24.27 19.41
CA LEU A 23 46.58 -24.85 18.08
C LEU A 23 48.06 -24.79 17.68
N LYS A 24 48.70 -23.63 17.87
CA LYS A 24 50.11 -23.42 17.55
C LYS A 24 51.01 -24.40 18.32
N ASN A 25 50.78 -24.56 19.62
CA ASN A 25 51.56 -25.45 20.47
C ASN A 25 51.31 -26.93 20.15
N GLY A 26 50.06 -27.31 19.90
CA GLY A 26 49.71 -28.67 19.51
C GLY A 26 50.29 -29.08 18.15
N MET A 27 50.35 -28.16 17.18
CA MET A 27 50.95 -28.43 15.88
C MET A 27 52.48 -28.47 15.94
N LYS A 28 53.12 -27.63 16.76
CA LYS A 28 54.56 -27.71 17.02
C LYS A 28 54.96 -29.03 17.66
N ALA A 29 54.20 -29.51 18.64
CA ALA A 29 54.44 -30.80 19.30
C ALA A 29 54.31 -32.00 18.33
N LYS A 30 53.56 -31.83 17.24
CA LYS A 30 53.39 -32.83 16.17
C LYS A 30 54.38 -32.67 15.02
N GLY A 31 55.39 -31.82 15.15
CA GLY A 31 56.43 -31.61 14.14
C GLY A 31 55.97 -30.87 12.87
N ALA A 32 54.82 -30.18 12.91
CA ALA A 32 54.31 -29.46 11.76
C ALA A 32 55.24 -28.31 11.33
N THR A 33 55.35 -28.09 10.03
CA THR A 33 56.22 -27.06 9.47
C THR A 33 55.67 -25.65 9.75
N GLY A 34 56.55 -24.65 9.77
CA GLY A 34 56.16 -23.25 9.99
C GLY A 34 55.17 -22.70 8.95
N LYS A 35 55.09 -23.30 7.76
CA LYS A 35 54.10 -22.94 6.73
C LYS A 35 52.71 -23.50 7.06
N GLU A 36 52.63 -24.74 7.52
CA GLU A 36 51.37 -25.39 7.92
C GLU A 36 50.75 -24.73 9.14
N ILE A 37 51.57 -24.41 10.14
CA ILE A 37 51.12 -23.69 11.34
C ILE A 37 50.54 -22.33 10.97
N ARG A 38 51.21 -21.57 10.09
CA ARG A 38 50.72 -20.25 9.64
C ARG A 38 49.39 -20.35 8.92
N ASN A 39 49.23 -21.31 8.00
CA ASN A 39 47.99 -21.50 7.26
C ASN A 39 46.82 -21.92 8.17
N ALA A 40 47.07 -22.81 9.12
CA ALA A 40 46.06 -23.26 10.08
C ALA A 40 45.64 -22.14 11.05
N VAL A 41 46.61 -21.38 11.56
CA VAL A 41 46.35 -20.20 12.41
C VAL A 41 45.58 -19.13 11.64
N PHE A 42 45.92 -18.88 10.37
CA PHE A 42 45.21 -17.90 9.54
C PHE A 42 43.75 -18.29 9.32
N LYS A 43 43.47 -19.55 8.96
CA LYS A 43 42.09 -20.08 8.82
C LYS A 43 41.32 -20.00 10.13
N LEU A 44 41.93 -20.37 11.26
CA LEU A 44 41.28 -20.27 12.57
C LEU A 44 41.01 -18.81 12.95
N LYS A 45 41.95 -17.90 12.70
CA LYS A 45 41.81 -16.47 12.97
C LYS A 45 40.65 -15.88 12.19
N GLN A 46 40.54 -16.17 10.88
CA GLN A 46 39.41 -15.74 10.04
C GLN A 46 38.07 -16.29 10.54
N ASN A 47 38.01 -17.56 10.94
CA ASN A 47 36.78 -18.16 11.45
C ASN A 47 36.35 -17.58 12.80
N GLU A 48 37.29 -17.30 13.70
CA GLU A 48 36.99 -16.69 15.00
C GLU A 48 36.68 -15.19 14.85
N ASP A 49 37.30 -14.47 13.91
CA ASP A 49 36.93 -13.09 13.56
C ASP A 49 35.50 -13.03 13.01
N LYS A 50 35.13 -13.93 12.09
CA LYS A 50 33.74 -14.06 11.63
C LYS A 50 32.77 -14.39 12.77
N LYS A 51 33.15 -15.23 13.74
CA LYS A 51 32.30 -15.53 14.91
C LYS A 51 32.14 -14.33 15.85
N ILE A 52 33.19 -13.51 16.01
CA ILE A 52 33.13 -12.29 16.81
C ILE A 52 32.30 -11.22 16.08
N GLU A 53 32.45 -11.08 14.77
CA GLU A 53 31.66 -10.18 13.91
C GLU A 53 30.17 -10.60 13.89
N ASN A 54 29.88 -11.88 13.63
CA ASN A 54 28.51 -12.43 13.63
C ASN A 54 27.87 -12.44 15.03
N GLY A 55 28.67 -12.60 16.08
CA GLY A 55 28.22 -12.55 17.48
C GLY A 55 28.09 -11.14 18.05
N ALA A 56 28.51 -10.11 17.32
CA ALA A 56 28.42 -8.69 17.71
C ALA A 56 27.40 -7.91 16.87
N GLN A 57 27.11 -8.34 15.63
CA GLN A 57 26.07 -7.72 14.82
C GLN A 57 24.72 -8.38 15.06
N THR A 58 23.96 -7.83 16.01
CA THR A 58 22.50 -7.93 15.93
C THR A 58 22.11 -7.20 14.64
N LYS A 59 21.82 -7.93 13.56
CA LYS A 59 21.40 -7.30 12.31
C LYS A 59 20.00 -6.74 12.53
N TYR A 60 19.93 -5.46 12.89
CA TYR A 60 18.67 -4.73 12.94
C TYR A 60 18.17 -4.61 11.49
N VAL A 61 17.11 -5.33 11.19
CA VAL A 61 16.41 -5.22 9.92
C VAL A 61 15.22 -4.33 10.19
N LYS A 62 15.30 -3.06 9.76
CA LYS A 62 14.11 -2.20 9.72
C LYS A 62 13.06 -2.96 8.94
N SER A 63 11.91 -3.25 9.56
CA SER A 63 10.88 -4.13 8.99
C SER A 63 10.11 -3.50 7.82
N SER A 64 10.70 -2.52 7.13
CA SER A 64 10.07 -1.75 6.07
C SER A 64 9.88 -2.53 4.77
N SER A 65 10.44 -3.74 4.63
CA SER A 65 10.26 -4.51 3.41
C SER A 65 8.88 -5.20 3.39
N LYS A 66 8.15 -5.00 2.28
CA LYS A 66 6.85 -5.64 2.00
C LYS A 66 6.85 -7.15 2.29
N LYS A 67 7.90 -7.87 1.86
CA LYS A 67 8.03 -9.33 2.06
C LYS A 67 8.00 -9.72 3.54
N VAL A 68 8.70 -8.98 4.40
CA VAL A 68 8.74 -9.27 5.84
C VAL A 68 7.39 -9.02 6.48
N LYS A 69 6.72 -7.90 6.16
CA LYS A 69 5.38 -7.61 6.69
C LYS A 69 4.32 -8.63 6.26
N VAL A 70 4.38 -9.11 5.02
CA VAL A 70 3.49 -10.18 4.53
C VAL A 70 3.71 -11.48 5.32
N LEU A 71 4.97 -11.87 5.55
CA LEU A 71 5.31 -13.03 6.36
C LEU A 71 4.79 -12.88 7.80
N LEU A 72 5.04 -11.74 8.44
CA LEU A 72 4.55 -11.43 9.79
C LEU A 72 3.02 -11.59 9.89
N ARG A 73 2.27 -11.14 8.88
CA ARG A 73 0.81 -11.34 8.84
C ARG A 73 0.43 -12.81 8.73
N GLN A 74 1.08 -13.57 7.85
CA GLN A 74 0.76 -14.99 7.65
C GLN A 74 0.91 -15.76 8.97
N GLU A 75 2.00 -15.53 9.68
CA GLU A 75 2.28 -16.15 10.98
C GLU A 75 1.27 -15.71 12.05
N LEU A 76 0.91 -14.42 12.07
CA LEU A 76 -0.10 -13.91 12.99
C LEU A 76 -1.47 -14.59 12.80
N LEU A 77 -1.85 -14.88 11.55
CA LEU A 77 -3.08 -15.60 11.22
C LEU A 77 -2.99 -17.09 11.58
N GLN A 78 -1.85 -17.73 11.29
CA GLN A 78 -1.62 -19.15 11.62
C GLN A 78 -1.66 -19.39 13.14
N ASN A 79 -1.03 -18.50 13.90
CA ASN A 79 -0.96 -18.59 15.36
C ASN A 79 -2.24 -18.08 16.05
N ARG A 80 -3.28 -17.69 15.29
CA ARG A 80 -4.53 -17.09 15.79
C ARG A 80 -4.33 -15.89 16.73
N ASN A 81 -3.18 -15.22 16.59
CA ASN A 81 -2.79 -14.08 17.43
C ASN A 81 -3.29 -12.74 16.87
N ILE A 82 -4.07 -12.74 15.79
CA ILE A 82 -4.63 -11.52 15.19
C ILE A 82 -5.43 -10.67 16.19
N GLU A 83 -6.05 -11.33 17.17
CA GLU A 83 -6.82 -10.68 18.25
C GLU A 83 -5.95 -9.79 19.14
N ILE A 84 -4.65 -10.05 19.25
CA ILE A 84 -3.72 -9.22 20.03
C ILE A 84 -3.60 -7.81 19.42
N LEU A 85 -3.75 -7.70 18.10
CA LEU A 85 -3.76 -6.43 17.38
C LEU A 85 -5.17 -5.83 17.26
N THR A 86 -6.12 -6.22 18.11
CA THR A 86 -7.42 -5.54 18.19
C THR A 86 -7.27 -4.14 18.77
N THR A 87 -8.09 -3.23 18.26
CA THR A 87 -8.22 -1.87 18.80
C THR A 87 -8.84 -1.93 20.19
N THR A 88 -8.34 -1.14 21.15
CA THR A 88 -8.99 -1.08 22.48
C THR A 88 -10.41 -0.49 22.38
N ASN A 89 -11.32 -0.98 23.22
CA ASN A 89 -12.68 -0.45 23.29
C ASN A 89 -12.69 1.00 23.83
N SER A 90 -11.66 1.39 24.58
CA SER A 90 -11.50 2.73 25.18
C SER A 90 -10.73 3.72 24.31
N ILE A 91 -10.52 3.47 23.01
CA ILE A 91 -9.78 4.44 22.15
C ILE A 91 -10.46 5.81 22.20
N ALA A 92 -11.79 5.84 22.24
CA ALA A 92 -12.57 7.08 22.35
C ALA A 92 -12.32 7.85 23.66
N GLU A 93 -11.87 7.17 24.72
CA GLU A 93 -11.55 7.77 26.03
C GLU A 93 -10.13 8.34 26.05
N HIS A 94 -9.25 7.86 25.17
CA HIS A 94 -7.91 8.40 25.00
C HIS A 94 -7.99 9.70 24.20
N LYS A 95 -8.28 10.81 24.90
CA LYS A 95 -8.25 12.17 24.34
C LYS A 95 -6.81 12.57 24.01
N ILE A 96 -6.29 12.09 22.88
CA ILE A 96 -5.00 12.52 22.36
C ILE A 96 -5.18 13.92 21.77
N THR A 97 -4.63 14.91 22.44
CA THR A 97 -4.63 16.28 21.93
C THR A 97 -3.50 16.41 20.91
N ILE A 98 -3.88 16.62 19.64
CA ILE A 98 -2.94 16.88 18.55
C ILE A 98 -2.33 18.27 18.75
N PRO A 99 -1.00 18.42 18.70
CA PRO A 99 -0.37 19.73 18.66
C PRO A 99 -0.88 20.56 17.48
N GLU A 100 -1.22 21.84 17.69
CA GLU A 100 -1.77 22.74 16.66
C GLU A 100 -0.92 22.83 15.38
N LYS A 101 0.39 22.61 15.51
CA LYS A 101 1.34 22.60 14.39
C LYS A 101 1.16 21.44 13.40
N ILE A 102 0.39 20.40 13.73
CA ILE A 102 0.19 19.24 12.85
C ILE A 102 -0.88 19.59 11.83
N THR A 103 -0.44 19.93 10.63
CA THR A 103 -1.31 20.26 9.50
C THR A 103 -1.17 19.24 8.37
N LYS A 104 -0.04 18.51 8.34
CA LYS A 104 0.32 17.58 7.27
C LYS A 104 0.30 16.11 7.68
N HIS A 105 0.11 15.22 6.71
CA HIS A 105 0.15 13.76 6.87
C HIS A 105 1.48 13.29 7.48
N LYS A 106 2.60 13.85 7.01
CA LYS A 106 3.94 13.51 7.51
C LYS A 106 4.09 13.87 9.00
N GLU A 107 3.70 15.08 9.38
CA GLU A 107 3.77 15.56 10.76
C GLU A 107 2.91 14.71 11.69
N PHE A 108 1.70 14.35 11.24
CA PHE A 108 0.83 13.43 11.97
C PHE A 108 1.50 12.07 12.17
N MET A 109 2.06 11.48 11.11
CA MET A 109 2.73 10.17 11.22
C MET A 109 3.96 10.23 12.13
N GLU A 110 4.77 11.28 12.03
CA GLU A 110 5.94 11.46 12.90
C GLU A 110 5.51 11.58 14.37
N TYR A 111 4.49 12.38 14.66
CA TYR A 111 3.96 12.54 16.02
C TYR A 111 3.38 11.23 16.57
N MET A 112 2.52 10.55 15.82
CA MET A 112 1.87 9.32 16.29
C MET A 112 2.86 8.20 16.59
N GLN A 113 4.02 8.17 15.92
CA GLN A 113 5.09 7.22 16.21
C GLN A 113 5.81 7.49 17.53
N THR A 114 5.73 8.70 18.07
CA THR A 114 6.30 9.06 19.38
C THR A 114 5.41 8.67 20.55
N LEU A 115 4.13 8.35 20.28
CA LEU A 115 3.18 7.91 21.28
C LEU A 115 3.30 6.41 21.51
N ASP A 116 3.06 5.99 22.74
CA ASP A 116 3.08 4.59 23.10
C ASP A 116 1.87 3.85 22.54
N PHE A 117 2.05 3.13 21.42
CA PHE A 117 0.97 2.46 20.70
C PHE A 117 0.17 1.43 21.52
N ARG A 118 0.58 1.09 22.75
CA ARG A 118 -0.23 0.30 23.70
C ARG A 118 -1.58 0.97 24.01
N PHE A 119 -1.69 2.30 23.88
CA PHE A 119 -2.99 2.99 23.98
C PHE A 119 -3.98 2.53 22.91
N TYR A 120 -3.48 2.05 21.77
CA TYR A 120 -4.29 1.73 20.58
C TYR A 120 -4.61 0.23 20.51
N PHE A 121 -3.65 -0.63 20.82
CA PHE A 121 -3.79 -2.09 20.69
C PHE A 121 -4.07 -2.75 22.04
N GLY A 122 -5.28 -3.33 22.18
CA GLY A 122 -5.75 -3.94 23.43
C GLY A 122 -4.84 -5.06 23.94
N GLY A 123 -4.33 -5.91 23.04
CA GLY A 123 -3.45 -7.03 23.42
C GLY A 123 -2.07 -6.62 23.96
N PHE A 124 -1.68 -5.35 23.85
CA PHE A 124 -0.42 -4.83 24.40
C PHE A 124 -0.58 -4.02 25.69
N GLN A 125 -1.80 -3.77 26.19
CA GLN A 125 -2.00 -2.94 27.38
C GLN A 125 -1.27 -3.47 28.62
N ASN A 126 -1.19 -4.80 28.76
CA ASN A 126 -0.53 -5.46 29.89
C ASN A 126 0.98 -5.67 29.71
N TRP A 127 1.59 -5.14 28.65
CA TRP A 127 3.04 -5.27 28.39
C TRP A 127 3.77 -4.09 29.00
N ASN A 128 4.78 -4.31 29.84
CA ASN A 128 5.65 -3.22 30.29
C ASN A 128 6.73 -2.89 29.25
N THR A 129 7.17 -1.64 29.22
CA THR A 129 8.29 -1.23 28.36
C THR A 129 9.58 -1.93 28.79
N ASN A 130 10.39 -2.37 27.83
CA ASN A 130 11.61 -3.17 28.01
C ASN A 130 11.40 -4.56 28.62
N GLU A 131 10.17 -4.97 28.89
CA GLU A 131 9.86 -6.33 29.34
C GLU A 131 9.94 -7.28 28.14
N THR A 132 10.65 -8.40 28.32
CA THR A 132 10.77 -9.43 27.29
C THR A 132 9.65 -10.45 27.44
N ARG A 133 8.90 -10.70 26.37
CA ARG A 133 7.81 -11.69 26.28
C ARG A 133 7.97 -12.59 25.05
N ALA A 134 7.09 -13.56 24.91
CA ALA A 134 6.96 -14.35 23.69
C ALA A 134 6.53 -13.43 22.53
N CYS A 135 7.10 -13.65 21.35
CA CYS A 135 6.71 -12.91 20.16
C CYS A 135 5.32 -13.34 19.68
N ILE A 136 4.48 -12.36 19.34
CA ILE A 136 3.12 -12.62 18.85
C ILE A 136 3.09 -13.08 17.38
N PHE A 137 4.18 -12.82 16.64
CA PHE A 137 4.29 -13.16 15.23
C PHE A 137 4.87 -14.56 15.06
N PHE A 138 6.10 -14.77 15.53
CA PHE A 138 6.84 -16.01 15.32
C PHE A 138 7.00 -16.79 16.62
N GLU A 139 6.64 -18.06 16.62
CA GLU A 139 6.88 -18.96 17.76
C GLU A 139 8.38 -19.09 18.07
N GLY A 140 8.74 -19.20 19.35
CA GLY A 140 10.13 -19.27 19.81
C GLY A 140 10.90 -17.95 19.81
N ASN A 141 10.42 -16.91 19.12
CA ASN A 141 11.04 -15.59 19.14
C ASN A 141 10.74 -14.84 20.44
N LYS A 142 11.68 -13.98 20.84
CA LYS A 142 11.51 -13.06 21.98
C LYS A 142 11.10 -11.69 21.48
N ALA A 143 10.21 -11.02 22.19
CA ALA A 143 9.73 -9.69 21.84
C ALA A 143 9.71 -8.73 23.01
N TRP A 144 9.79 -7.43 22.73
CA TRP A 144 9.64 -6.37 23.72
C TRP A 144 9.16 -5.08 23.05
N ILE A 145 8.58 -4.17 23.85
CA ILE A 145 8.20 -2.83 23.39
C ILE A 145 9.18 -1.83 23.98
N LYS A 146 9.76 -0.98 23.14
CA LYS A 146 10.70 0.06 23.58
C LYS A 146 10.67 1.26 22.63
N GLN A 147 10.94 2.45 23.18
CA GLN A 147 11.23 3.64 22.41
C GLN A 147 12.68 3.64 21.90
N ASP A 148 12.87 3.85 20.60
CA ASP A 148 14.20 3.95 19.99
C ASP A 148 14.87 5.31 20.29
N ASP A 149 16.14 5.45 19.90
CA ASP A 149 16.95 6.66 20.16
C ASP A 149 16.40 7.92 19.45
N LYS A 150 15.43 7.76 18.54
CA LYS A 150 14.73 8.86 17.85
C LYS A 150 13.38 9.17 18.48
N GLY A 151 13.05 8.54 19.61
CA GLY A 151 11.78 8.74 20.29
C GLY A 151 10.62 7.92 19.69
N VAL A 152 10.86 6.99 18.77
CA VAL A 152 9.79 6.19 18.15
C VAL A 152 9.53 4.93 18.96
N TYR A 153 8.28 4.71 19.37
CA TYR A 153 7.88 3.44 19.98
C TYR A 153 7.85 2.32 18.96
N ARG A 154 8.50 1.20 19.29
CA ARG A 154 8.53 0.01 18.44
C ARG A 154 8.25 -1.26 19.24
N TYR A 155 7.52 -2.16 18.59
CA TYR A 155 7.51 -3.57 18.91
C TYR A 155 8.73 -4.21 18.25
N TYR A 156 9.56 -4.87 19.05
CA TYR A 156 10.72 -5.61 18.56
C TYR A 156 10.46 -7.11 18.62
N SER A 157 10.77 -7.83 17.55
CA SER A 157 10.84 -9.29 17.50
C SER A 157 12.28 -9.71 17.23
N LYS A 158 12.86 -10.53 18.09
CA LYS A 158 14.20 -11.09 17.95
C LYS A 158 14.14 -12.59 17.68
N ASP A 159 14.75 -12.97 16.56
CA ASP A 159 15.02 -14.35 16.20
C ASP A 159 16.05 -14.96 17.16
N ALA A 160 15.69 -16.10 17.77
CA ALA A 160 16.53 -16.78 18.76
C ALA A 160 17.81 -17.37 18.13
N GLU A 161 17.73 -17.85 16.88
CA GLU A 161 18.80 -18.57 16.18
C GLU A 161 19.63 -17.64 15.29
N LYS A 162 18.95 -16.81 14.49
CA LYS A 162 19.58 -15.92 13.50
C LYS A 162 19.97 -14.56 14.07
N HIS A 163 19.62 -14.29 15.33
CA HIS A 163 19.86 -13.02 16.02
C HIS A 163 19.43 -11.77 15.24
N THR A 164 18.43 -11.93 14.36
CA THR A 164 17.85 -10.86 13.57
C THR A 164 16.77 -10.17 14.39
N VAL A 165 16.73 -8.84 14.38
CA VAL A 165 15.73 -8.06 15.11
C VAL A 165 14.89 -7.25 14.12
N HIS A 166 13.58 -7.44 14.18
CA HIS A 166 12.58 -6.68 13.44
C HIS A 166 11.95 -5.65 14.37
N GLY A 167 11.99 -4.37 13.99
CA GLY A 167 11.29 -3.29 14.70
C GLY A 167 10.08 -2.81 13.90
N LEU A 168 8.91 -2.77 14.56
CA LEU A 168 7.61 -2.39 14.00
C LEU A 168 7.04 -1.20 14.77
N ASN A 169 6.73 -0.09 14.09
CA ASN A 169 6.01 1.03 14.70
C ASN A 169 4.48 0.82 14.61
N ILE A 170 3.71 1.78 15.13
CA ILE A 170 2.24 1.72 15.12
C ILE A 170 1.65 1.50 13.71
N PHE A 171 2.17 2.18 12.69
CA PHE A 171 1.68 2.04 11.31
C PHE A 171 2.02 0.67 10.73
N ASP A 172 3.23 0.15 10.99
CA ASP A 172 3.61 -1.19 10.57
C ASP A 172 2.64 -2.25 11.16
N LEU A 173 2.29 -2.10 12.44
CA LEU A 173 1.35 -2.98 13.14
C LEU A 173 -0.07 -2.88 12.56
N ILE A 174 -0.55 -1.67 12.24
CA ILE A 174 -1.84 -1.48 11.57
C ILE A 174 -1.82 -2.12 10.17
N GLU A 175 -0.80 -1.88 9.36
CA GLU A 175 -0.67 -2.49 8.03
C GLU A 175 -0.72 -4.03 8.10
N ILE A 176 0.03 -4.63 9.03
CA ILE A 176 0.06 -6.09 9.22
C ILE A 176 -1.32 -6.62 9.64
N ARG A 177 -2.00 -5.90 10.54
CA ARG A 177 -3.36 -6.25 11.01
C ARG A 177 -4.40 -6.17 9.91
N GLU A 178 -4.40 -5.10 9.10
CA GLU A 178 -5.39 -4.94 8.03
C GLU A 178 -5.13 -5.90 6.87
N GLY A 179 -3.86 -6.10 6.50
CA GLY A 179 -3.47 -7.08 5.49
C GLY A 179 -3.80 -6.73 4.05
N VAL A 180 -4.39 -5.58 3.81
CA VAL A 180 -4.73 -5.09 2.48
C VAL A 180 -3.50 -4.42 1.88
N GLU A 181 -3.00 -4.97 0.78
CA GLU A 181 -1.88 -4.42 0.00
C GLU A 181 -0.60 -4.10 0.79
N ILE A 182 -0.31 -4.85 1.86
CA ILE A 182 0.81 -4.63 2.78
C ILE A 182 2.07 -4.09 2.08
N GLY A 183 2.63 -3.00 2.62
CA GLY A 183 3.85 -2.39 2.14
C GLY A 183 3.70 -1.60 0.84
N SER A 184 2.48 -1.33 0.39
CA SER A 184 2.17 -0.34 -0.66
C SER A 184 1.91 1.05 -0.07
N VAL A 185 1.93 2.07 -0.92
CA VAL A 185 1.50 3.43 -0.55
C VAL A 185 0.06 3.43 0.00
N TYR A 186 -0.83 2.65 -0.61
CA TYR A 186 -2.22 2.52 -0.14
C TYR A 186 -2.30 1.94 1.27
N SER A 187 -1.53 0.90 1.58
CA SER A 187 -1.56 0.29 2.92
C SER A 187 -1.11 1.26 4.02
N MET A 188 -0.09 2.08 3.75
CA MET A 188 0.36 3.12 4.68
C MET A 188 -0.67 4.23 4.84
N ASN A 189 -1.24 4.73 3.73
CA ASN A 189 -2.30 5.74 3.77
C ASN A 189 -3.53 5.23 4.53
N ASN A 190 -3.93 3.98 4.30
CA ASN A 190 -5.03 3.35 5.01
C ASN A 190 -4.75 3.21 6.50
N ALA A 191 -3.53 2.83 6.89
CA ALA A 191 -3.11 2.77 8.29
C ALA A 191 -3.19 4.15 8.96
N ARG A 192 -2.73 5.21 8.27
CA ARG A 192 -2.81 6.60 8.73
C ARG A 192 -4.26 7.06 8.90
N ARG A 193 -5.09 6.90 7.86
CA ARG A 193 -6.50 7.32 7.86
C ARG A 193 -7.28 6.60 8.96
N ARG A 194 -7.08 5.30 9.11
CA ARG A 194 -7.72 4.49 10.16
C ARG A 194 -7.33 4.96 11.57
N LEU A 195 -6.04 5.19 11.82
CA LEU A 195 -5.59 5.68 13.12
C LEU A 195 -6.20 7.05 13.44
N ALA A 196 -6.19 7.98 12.49
CA ALA A 196 -6.79 9.31 12.65
C ALA A 196 -8.31 9.22 12.92
N SER A 197 -9.04 8.44 12.13
CA SER A 197 -10.49 8.26 12.29
C SER A 197 -10.84 7.62 13.63
N ASN A 198 -10.12 6.58 14.05
CA ASN A 198 -10.36 5.92 15.33
C ASN A 198 -10.16 6.84 16.54
N LEU A 199 -9.27 7.83 16.40
CA LEU A 199 -8.99 8.83 17.43
C LEU A 199 -9.83 10.10 17.30
N GLY A 200 -10.71 10.20 16.29
CA GLY A 200 -11.49 11.42 16.03
C GLY A 200 -10.63 12.63 15.64
N ILE A 201 -9.43 12.40 15.08
CA ILE A 201 -8.46 13.44 14.78
C ILE A 201 -8.65 13.97 13.36
N VAL A 202 -8.75 15.29 13.23
CA VAL A 202 -8.85 16.01 11.96
C VAL A 202 -7.77 17.09 11.89
N TYR A 203 -7.02 17.11 10.80
CA TYR A 203 -6.02 18.13 10.44
C TYR A 203 -6.19 18.53 8.97
N SER A 204 -5.53 19.60 8.54
CA SER A 204 -5.78 20.25 7.23
C SER A 204 -5.79 19.28 6.05
N GLU A 205 -4.71 18.54 5.78
CA GLU A 205 -4.66 17.61 4.64
C GLU A 205 -5.68 16.45 4.77
N ARG A 206 -5.99 16.02 6.00
CA ARG A 206 -6.98 14.97 6.26
C ARG A 206 -8.41 15.40 5.92
N GLN A 207 -8.74 16.69 5.97
CA GLN A 207 -10.08 17.18 5.66
C GLN A 207 -10.52 16.81 4.24
N TRP A 208 -9.61 16.95 3.26
CA TRP A 208 -9.92 16.59 1.87
C TRP A 208 -10.20 15.09 1.74
N GLU A 209 -9.40 14.23 2.37
CA GLU A 209 -9.62 12.78 2.35
C GLU A 209 -10.96 12.38 2.99
N ILE A 210 -11.36 13.06 4.08
CA ILE A 210 -12.68 12.85 4.73
C ILE A 210 -13.81 13.18 3.75
N LEU A 211 -13.66 14.24 2.94
CA LEU A 211 -14.66 14.58 1.92
C LEU A 211 -14.77 13.48 0.85
N GLN A 212 -13.63 12.94 0.42
CA GLN A 212 -13.61 11.82 -0.54
C GLN A 212 -14.22 10.56 0.07
N GLU A 213 -13.93 10.23 1.33
CA GLU A 213 -14.53 9.09 2.04
C GLU A 213 -16.05 9.22 2.10
N LYS A 214 -16.56 10.37 2.56
CA LYS A 214 -18.00 10.65 2.63
C LYS A 214 -18.68 10.56 1.27
N LYS A 215 -18.00 10.98 0.20
CA LYS A 215 -18.49 10.84 -1.17
C LYS A 215 -18.70 9.37 -1.53
N TYR A 216 -17.70 8.51 -1.30
CA TYR A 216 -17.82 7.08 -1.60
C TYR A 216 -18.85 6.38 -0.71
N GLU A 217 -18.90 6.70 0.59
CA GLU A 217 -19.92 6.17 1.51
C GLU A 217 -21.33 6.50 1.02
N LYS A 218 -21.60 7.77 0.72
CA LYS A 218 -22.89 8.20 0.16
C LYS A 218 -23.22 7.51 -1.16
N ASN A 219 -22.23 7.35 -2.04
CA ASN A 219 -22.43 6.63 -3.30
C ASN A 219 -22.83 5.16 -3.04
N MET A 220 -22.14 4.48 -2.12
CA MET A 220 -22.44 3.09 -1.76
C MET A 220 -23.85 2.95 -1.16
N ASP A 221 -24.27 3.90 -0.32
CA ASP A 221 -25.64 3.93 0.24
C ASP A 221 -26.73 4.08 -0.83
N ILE A 222 -26.46 4.89 -1.87
CA ILE A 222 -27.36 5.07 -3.02
C ILE A 222 -27.41 3.79 -3.85
N ILE A 223 -26.26 3.18 -4.13
CA ILE A 223 -26.18 1.94 -4.93
C ILE A 223 -26.86 0.77 -4.19
N GLN A 224 -26.70 0.69 -2.87
CA GLN A 224 -27.28 -0.36 -2.06
C GLN A 224 -28.81 -0.26 -1.96
N ARG A 225 -29.35 0.95 -2.09
CA ARG A 225 -30.80 1.23 -2.09
C ARG A 225 -31.28 1.65 -3.48
N ALA A 226 -30.65 1.14 -4.55
CA ALA A 226 -30.91 1.61 -5.91
C ALA A 226 -32.36 1.37 -6.38
N ASP A 227 -33.02 0.34 -5.85
CA ASP A 227 -34.45 0.05 -6.02
C ASP A 227 -35.37 1.16 -5.47
N ILE A 228 -34.87 1.96 -4.52
CA ILE A 228 -35.61 3.09 -3.94
C ILE A 228 -35.07 4.41 -4.50
N GLU A 229 -33.76 4.61 -4.46
CA GLU A 229 -33.08 5.88 -4.75
C GLU A 229 -32.94 6.14 -6.26
N ILE A 230 -32.77 5.08 -7.07
CA ILE A 230 -32.58 5.22 -8.52
C ILE A 230 -33.87 4.85 -9.26
N GLN A 231 -34.45 3.68 -9.01
CA GLN A 231 -35.63 3.20 -9.75
C GLN A 231 -36.81 4.16 -9.71
N ARG A 232 -37.07 4.79 -8.55
CA ARG A 232 -38.21 5.70 -8.37
C ARG A 232 -38.11 6.96 -9.22
N TYR A 233 -36.91 7.53 -9.34
CA TYR A 233 -36.71 8.84 -9.98
C TYR A 233 -36.05 8.75 -11.36
N PHE A 234 -35.37 7.65 -11.64
CA PHE A 234 -34.55 7.38 -12.84
C PHE A 234 -34.77 5.93 -13.30
N PRO A 235 -36.00 5.56 -13.71
CA PRO A 235 -36.36 4.18 -14.00
C PRO A 235 -35.64 3.62 -15.24
N ASN A 236 -35.36 4.43 -16.27
CA ASN A 236 -34.65 3.94 -17.45
C ASN A 236 -33.21 3.60 -17.09
N LEU A 237 -32.56 4.46 -16.32
CA LEU A 237 -31.22 4.24 -15.78
C LEU A 237 -31.18 2.98 -14.93
N PHE A 238 -32.09 2.83 -13.97
CA PHE A 238 -32.14 1.66 -13.11
C PHE A 238 -32.24 0.36 -13.92
N ASN A 239 -33.20 0.30 -14.84
CA ASN A 239 -33.40 -0.87 -15.69
C ASN A 239 -32.16 -1.22 -16.51
N PHE A 240 -31.41 -0.20 -16.94
CA PHE A 240 -30.20 -0.35 -17.74
C PHE A 240 -28.99 -0.84 -16.92
N ILE A 241 -28.90 -0.47 -15.63
CA ILE A 241 -27.71 -0.76 -14.79
C ILE A 241 -27.92 -1.84 -13.72
N GLN A 242 -29.16 -2.24 -13.41
CA GLN A 242 -29.50 -3.08 -12.27
C GLN A 242 -28.66 -4.37 -12.16
N SER A 243 -28.40 -5.05 -13.29
CA SER A 243 -27.62 -6.28 -13.34
C SER A 243 -26.12 -6.08 -13.08
N TYR A 244 -25.66 -4.82 -13.14
CA TYR A 244 -24.27 -4.40 -12.97
C TYR A 244 -24.04 -3.59 -11.68
N LEU A 245 -25.06 -3.34 -10.86
CA LEU A 245 -24.92 -2.64 -9.57
C LEU A 245 -23.86 -3.24 -8.66
N PRO A 246 -23.68 -4.58 -8.55
CA PRO A 246 -22.58 -5.15 -7.76
C PRO A 246 -21.19 -4.69 -8.23
N LEU A 247 -20.99 -4.53 -9.54
CA LEU A 247 -19.73 -4.04 -10.08
C LEU A 247 -19.55 -2.54 -9.82
N LEU A 248 -20.61 -1.74 -9.91
CA LEU A 248 -20.55 -0.31 -9.57
C LEU A 248 -20.26 -0.09 -8.08
N LYS A 249 -20.86 -0.91 -7.20
CA LYS A 249 -20.56 -0.93 -5.76
C LYS A 249 -19.09 -1.26 -5.54
N HIS A 250 -18.60 -2.31 -6.20
CA HIS A 250 -17.21 -2.72 -6.10
C HIS A 250 -16.22 -1.60 -6.51
N LEU A 251 -16.49 -0.86 -7.59
CA LEU A 251 -15.65 0.27 -7.99
C LEU A 251 -15.63 1.40 -6.95
N ASN A 252 -16.76 1.66 -6.26
CA ASN A 252 -16.81 2.63 -5.17
C ASN A 252 -16.05 2.16 -3.93
N GLU A 253 -16.21 0.89 -3.53
CA GLU A 253 -15.44 0.28 -2.44
C GLU A 253 -13.94 0.29 -2.73
N TRP A 254 -13.56 0.01 -3.98
CA TRP A 254 -12.18 0.06 -4.42
C TRP A 254 -11.65 1.48 -4.37
N GLY A 255 -12.38 2.46 -4.92
CA GLY A 255 -12.01 3.88 -4.82
C GLY A 255 -11.81 4.35 -3.38
N PHE A 256 -12.73 4.01 -2.48
CA PHE A 256 -12.62 4.33 -1.05
C PHE A 256 -11.33 3.80 -0.40
N LYS A 257 -10.95 2.55 -0.71
CA LYS A 257 -9.74 1.90 -0.18
C LYS A 257 -8.44 2.46 -0.77
N HIS A 258 -8.52 3.16 -1.90
CA HIS A 258 -7.35 3.65 -2.65
C HIS A 258 -7.30 5.18 -2.72
N ILE A 259 -7.95 5.88 -1.78
CA ILE A 259 -7.80 7.33 -1.63
C ILE A 259 -6.34 7.65 -1.29
N LEU A 260 -5.71 8.42 -2.17
CA LEU A 260 -4.38 9.02 -1.99
C LEU A 260 -4.51 10.44 -1.43
N GLU A 261 -3.42 11.20 -1.41
CA GLU A 261 -3.40 12.58 -0.95
C GLU A 261 -3.96 13.51 -2.04
N LYS A 262 -4.30 14.74 -1.66
CA LYS A 262 -4.97 15.71 -2.56
C LYS A 262 -4.10 16.03 -3.78
N GLU A 263 -2.78 16.03 -3.62
CA GLU A 263 -1.79 16.30 -4.66
C GLU A 263 -1.83 15.27 -5.79
N GLN A 264 -2.38 14.07 -5.53
CA GLN A 264 -2.59 13.04 -6.56
C GLN A 264 -4.05 12.94 -7.00
N SER A 265 -4.85 13.97 -6.76
CA SER A 265 -6.21 14.08 -7.27
C SER A 265 -6.22 14.54 -8.73
N PHE A 266 -7.33 14.27 -9.42
CA PHE A 266 -7.62 14.83 -10.73
C PHE A 266 -8.92 15.61 -10.65
N GLN A 267 -8.87 16.92 -10.91
CA GLN A 267 -10.03 17.81 -10.78
C GLN A 267 -10.70 17.71 -9.39
N GLU A 268 -9.90 17.70 -8.32
CA GLU A 268 -10.35 17.55 -6.92
C GLU A 268 -11.01 16.19 -6.58
N GLU A 269 -10.95 15.22 -7.51
CA GLU A 269 -11.47 13.87 -7.31
C GLU A 269 -10.34 12.87 -7.05
N SER A 270 -10.56 11.96 -6.10
CA SER A 270 -9.63 10.86 -5.84
C SER A 270 -9.52 9.93 -7.05
N VAL A 271 -8.27 9.62 -7.42
CA VAL A 271 -7.92 8.74 -8.52
C VAL A 271 -7.48 7.38 -7.99
N PHE A 272 -7.97 6.32 -8.64
CA PHE A 272 -7.50 4.96 -8.41
C PHE A 272 -7.33 4.21 -9.73
N PHE A 273 -6.57 3.12 -9.71
CA PHE A 273 -6.48 2.20 -10.84
C PHE A 273 -7.12 0.86 -10.49
N GLN A 274 -7.62 0.16 -11.51
CA GLN A 274 -8.07 -1.21 -11.34
C GLN A 274 -8.03 -2.00 -12.65
N SER A 275 -7.42 -3.19 -12.62
CA SER A 275 -7.42 -4.08 -13.79
C SER A 275 -8.75 -4.85 -13.89
N THR A 276 -9.22 -5.07 -15.11
CA THR A 276 -10.42 -5.88 -15.38
C THR A 276 -10.23 -7.34 -14.99
N THR A 277 -9.00 -7.85 -15.05
CA THR A 277 -8.64 -9.20 -14.60
C THR A 277 -8.73 -9.35 -13.08
N HIS A 278 -8.50 -8.27 -12.33
CA HIS A 278 -8.71 -8.28 -10.88
C HIS A 278 -10.19 -8.16 -10.54
N MET A 279 -10.94 -7.31 -11.26
CA MET A 279 -12.40 -7.21 -11.13
C MET A 279 -13.10 -8.56 -11.33
N GLU A 280 -12.72 -9.30 -12.36
CA GLU A 280 -13.28 -10.63 -12.68
C GLU A 280 -13.19 -11.59 -11.49
N LYS A 281 -12.03 -11.68 -10.85
CA LYS A 281 -11.79 -12.55 -9.70
C LYS A 281 -12.63 -12.18 -8.49
N ILE A 282 -12.97 -10.91 -8.32
CA ILE A 282 -13.70 -10.42 -7.16
C ILE A 282 -15.22 -10.50 -7.38
N VAL A 283 -15.68 -10.10 -8.56
CA VAL A 283 -17.12 -9.98 -8.86
C VAL A 283 -17.68 -11.29 -9.46
N GLY A 284 -16.83 -12.24 -9.84
CA GLY A 284 -17.24 -13.53 -10.41
C GLY A 284 -17.88 -13.38 -11.79
N ARG A 285 -17.41 -12.41 -12.58
CA ARG A 285 -17.93 -12.09 -13.93
C ARG A 285 -16.78 -12.07 -14.91
N ASP A 286 -17.00 -12.55 -16.13
CA ASP A 286 -15.97 -12.57 -17.17
C ASP A 286 -15.34 -11.18 -17.38
N GLN A 287 -14.04 -11.17 -17.67
CA GLN A 287 -13.30 -9.93 -17.95
C GLN A 287 -13.99 -9.04 -18.99
N THR A 288 -14.55 -9.63 -20.05
CA THR A 288 -15.25 -8.92 -21.11
C THR A 288 -16.50 -8.21 -20.60
N ILE A 289 -17.25 -8.87 -19.70
CA ILE A 289 -18.44 -8.29 -19.06
C ILE A 289 -18.02 -7.10 -18.19
N CYS A 290 -16.97 -7.28 -17.37
CA CYS A 290 -16.43 -6.20 -16.55
C CYS A 290 -16.00 -4.99 -17.39
N SER A 291 -15.26 -5.22 -18.48
CA SER A 291 -14.80 -4.17 -19.39
C SER A 291 -15.97 -3.41 -20.03
N ARG A 292 -17.00 -4.13 -20.52
CA ARG A 292 -18.18 -3.49 -21.11
C ARG A 292 -18.98 -2.68 -20.09
N ALA A 293 -19.16 -3.22 -18.88
CA ALA A 293 -19.87 -2.51 -17.82
C ALA A 293 -19.10 -1.25 -17.35
N VAL A 294 -17.77 -1.31 -17.26
CA VAL A 294 -16.94 -0.12 -17.01
C VAL A 294 -17.12 0.93 -18.12
N ASN A 295 -17.11 0.53 -19.39
CA ASN A 295 -17.37 1.46 -20.50
C ASN A 295 -18.78 2.07 -20.40
N MET A 296 -19.79 1.25 -20.09
CA MET A 296 -21.15 1.69 -19.87
C MET A 296 -21.23 2.73 -18.74
N PHE A 297 -20.64 2.45 -17.57
CA PHE A 297 -20.62 3.42 -16.48
C PHE A 297 -19.94 4.72 -16.87
N ALA A 298 -18.88 4.67 -17.69
CA ALA A 298 -18.22 5.85 -18.22
C ALA A 298 -19.10 6.62 -19.20
N VAL A 299 -19.82 5.94 -20.10
CA VAL A 299 -20.85 6.57 -20.96
C VAL A 299 -21.90 7.26 -20.10
N LEU A 300 -22.43 6.59 -19.08
CA LEU A 300 -23.45 7.14 -18.19
C LEU A 300 -22.92 8.25 -17.27
N GLY A 301 -21.60 8.38 -17.12
CA GLY A 301 -20.98 9.35 -16.23
C GLY A 301 -21.03 8.95 -14.75
N LEU A 302 -21.29 7.67 -14.47
CA LEU A 302 -21.25 7.10 -13.12
C LEU A 302 -19.81 6.80 -12.67
N ILE A 303 -18.89 6.70 -13.63
CA ILE A 303 -17.44 6.76 -13.43
C ILE A 303 -16.82 7.65 -14.51
N LYS A 304 -15.59 8.09 -14.31
CA LYS A 304 -14.81 8.79 -15.31
C LYS A 304 -13.46 8.10 -15.48
N LYS A 305 -13.13 7.72 -16.72
CA LYS A 305 -11.80 7.25 -17.05
C LYS A 305 -10.86 8.43 -17.21
N ILE A 306 -9.66 8.29 -16.69
CA ILE A 306 -8.61 9.30 -16.79
C ILE A 306 -7.66 8.86 -17.88
N ARG A 307 -7.27 9.81 -18.72
CA ARG A 307 -6.25 9.58 -19.73
C ARG A 307 -4.88 9.54 -19.10
N GLU A 308 -3.92 9.04 -19.84
CA GLU A 308 -2.59 8.88 -19.28
C GLU A 308 -1.92 10.23 -19.01
N GLU A 309 -2.06 11.15 -19.97
CA GLU A 309 -1.60 12.53 -19.89
C GLU A 309 -2.20 13.32 -18.71
N ASP A 310 -3.37 12.90 -18.25
CA ASP A 310 -4.11 13.49 -17.13
C ASP A 310 -3.83 12.77 -15.80
N THR A 311 -3.01 11.71 -15.81
CA THR A 311 -2.74 10.88 -14.63
C THR A 311 -1.56 11.44 -13.82
N PRO A 312 -1.71 11.63 -12.50
CA PRO A 312 -0.60 12.07 -11.64
C PRO A 312 0.63 11.15 -11.72
N GLY A 313 1.84 11.72 -11.83
CA GLY A 313 3.08 10.95 -12.07
C GLY A 313 3.41 9.87 -11.02
N ILE A 314 3.00 10.06 -9.76
CA ILE A 314 3.15 9.04 -8.70
C ILE A 314 2.29 7.81 -9.01
N LEU A 315 1.05 8.02 -9.46
CA LEU A 315 0.15 6.94 -9.85
C LEU A 315 0.65 6.19 -11.08
N MET A 316 1.28 6.92 -12.01
CA MET A 316 1.96 6.33 -13.15
C MET A 316 3.12 5.42 -12.72
N SER A 317 3.95 5.91 -11.79
CA SER A 317 5.08 5.15 -11.23
C SER A 317 4.61 3.87 -10.51
N VAL A 318 3.50 3.95 -9.77
CA VAL A 318 2.88 2.78 -9.12
C VAL A 318 2.36 1.77 -10.15
N ALA A 319 1.69 2.24 -11.21
CA ALA A 319 1.22 1.38 -12.29
C ALA A 319 2.37 0.67 -13.04
N GLN A 320 3.45 1.39 -13.32
CA GLN A 320 4.67 0.82 -13.91
C GLN A 320 5.32 -0.22 -12.99
N ALA A 321 5.42 0.08 -11.69
CA ALA A 321 5.98 -0.84 -10.70
C ALA A 321 5.19 -2.15 -10.55
N ILE A 322 3.85 -2.08 -10.64
CA ILE A 322 2.97 -3.26 -10.56
C ILE A 322 3.16 -4.20 -11.75
N LYS A 323 3.51 -3.68 -12.93
CA LYS A 323 3.72 -4.49 -14.13
C LYS A 323 5.10 -5.13 -14.24
N GLY A 324 6.12 -4.54 -13.60
CA GLY A 324 7.51 -4.97 -13.76
C GLY A 324 8.09 -4.64 -15.15
N ARG A 325 9.21 -5.27 -15.55
CA ARG A 325 9.99 -4.94 -16.77
C ARG A 325 9.35 -5.39 -18.11
N ARG A 326 8.03 -5.59 -18.17
CA ARG A 326 7.35 -6.07 -19.39
C ARG A 326 6.78 -4.89 -20.18
N ASN A 327 7.62 -4.28 -21.02
CA ASN A 327 7.34 -3.02 -21.74
C ASN A 327 6.22 -3.12 -22.80
N GLU A 328 5.79 -4.32 -23.19
CA GLU A 328 4.83 -4.56 -24.28
C GLU A 328 3.36 -4.58 -23.84
N PHE A 329 3.07 -4.51 -22.53
CA PHE A 329 1.69 -4.61 -22.05
C PHE A 329 1.05 -3.24 -21.82
N LYS A 330 -0.15 -3.01 -22.39
CA LYS A 330 -0.99 -1.80 -22.21
C LYS A 330 -1.24 -1.46 -20.74
N LEU A 331 -0.99 -0.21 -20.33
CA LEU A 331 -1.16 0.27 -18.95
C LEU A 331 -2.54 -0.04 -18.34
N VAL A 332 -2.62 0.01 -17.00
CA VAL A 332 -3.90 -0.09 -16.29
C VAL A 332 -4.71 1.19 -16.50
N ASN A 333 -6.05 1.06 -16.52
CA ASN A 333 -6.92 2.22 -16.59
C ASN A 333 -7.02 2.89 -15.21
N PHE A 334 -7.02 4.23 -15.23
CA PHE A 334 -7.28 5.07 -14.07
C PHE A 334 -8.72 5.59 -14.09
N TYR A 335 -9.29 5.74 -12.90
CA TYR A 335 -10.68 6.10 -12.70
C TYR A 335 -10.84 7.15 -11.59
N THR A 336 -11.84 8.00 -11.76
CA THR A 336 -12.48 8.77 -10.70
C THR A 336 -13.96 8.40 -10.67
N VAL A 337 -14.59 8.56 -9.50
CA VAL A 337 -16.02 8.33 -9.33
C VAL A 337 -16.64 9.62 -8.79
N PRO A 338 -17.57 10.27 -9.52
CA PRO A 338 -18.21 11.48 -9.04
C PRO A 338 -19.16 11.18 -7.88
N ALA A 339 -19.57 12.21 -7.16
CA ALA A 339 -20.70 12.10 -6.23
C ALA A 339 -21.98 11.76 -7.02
N LEU A 340 -22.63 10.65 -6.70
CA LEU A 340 -23.88 10.17 -7.32
C LEU A 340 -25.09 10.98 -6.83
N ASN A 341 -25.02 12.30 -6.94
CA ASN A 341 -26.11 13.19 -6.60
C ASN A 341 -27.21 13.18 -7.69
N HIS A 342 -28.34 13.82 -7.38
CA HIS A 342 -29.48 13.91 -8.30
C HIS A 342 -29.09 14.43 -9.69
N GLN A 343 -28.19 15.40 -9.79
CA GLN A 343 -27.77 15.96 -11.08
C GLN A 343 -26.98 14.95 -11.93
N VAL A 344 -26.10 14.16 -11.32
CA VAL A 344 -25.35 13.11 -12.02
C VAL A 344 -26.29 12.00 -12.48
N LEU A 345 -27.21 11.56 -11.62
CA LEU A 345 -28.19 10.52 -11.95
C LEU A 345 -29.18 10.99 -13.03
N LEU A 346 -29.65 12.24 -12.98
CA LEU A 346 -30.49 12.82 -14.03
C LEU A 346 -29.78 12.90 -15.38
N LYS A 347 -28.48 13.26 -15.38
CA LYS A 347 -27.68 13.24 -16.60
C LYS A 347 -27.53 11.81 -17.13
N ALA A 348 -27.36 10.83 -16.25
CA ALA A 348 -27.26 9.42 -16.63
C ALA A 348 -28.59 8.90 -17.21
N GLU A 349 -29.75 9.25 -16.63
CA GLU A 349 -31.09 8.95 -17.16
C GLU A 349 -31.24 9.45 -18.59
N LYS A 350 -30.96 10.75 -18.82
CA LYS A 350 -31.04 11.36 -20.16
C LYS A 350 -30.10 10.72 -21.17
N ARG A 351 -28.95 10.21 -20.72
CA ARG A 351 -28.02 9.47 -21.59
C ARG A 351 -28.59 8.11 -21.97
N VAL A 352 -29.27 7.42 -21.05
CA VAL A 352 -29.97 6.15 -21.37
C VAL A 352 -31.10 6.39 -22.37
N GLU A 353 -31.90 7.44 -22.19
CA GLU A 353 -32.97 7.81 -23.14
C GLU A 353 -32.40 8.01 -24.55
N ARG A 354 -31.33 8.80 -24.68
CA ARG A 354 -30.66 9.01 -25.96
C ARG A 354 -30.05 7.74 -26.56
N LEU A 355 -29.50 6.86 -25.73
CA LEU A 355 -29.02 5.55 -26.18
C LEU A 355 -30.17 4.71 -26.75
N ASN A 356 -31.33 4.70 -26.09
CA ASN A 356 -32.52 3.98 -26.55
C ASN A 356 -33.04 4.52 -27.88
N GLU A 357 -33.07 5.85 -28.07
CA GLU A 357 -33.44 6.49 -29.35
C GLU A 357 -32.54 6.02 -30.53
N HIS A 358 -31.29 5.65 -30.23
CA HIS A 358 -30.33 5.13 -31.21
C HIS A 358 -30.27 3.60 -31.24
N GLY A 359 -31.26 2.91 -30.66
CA GLY A 359 -31.35 1.45 -30.65
C GLY A 359 -30.30 0.74 -29.78
N ILE A 360 -29.70 1.44 -28.81
CA ILE A 360 -28.71 0.89 -27.87
C ILE A 360 -29.43 0.57 -26.56
N THR A 361 -30.15 -0.54 -26.54
CA THR A 361 -31.01 -0.95 -25.40
C THR A 361 -30.30 -1.82 -24.36
N SER A 362 -29.05 -2.22 -24.60
CA SER A 362 -28.29 -3.06 -23.67
C SER A 362 -26.79 -2.75 -23.71
N THR A 363 -26.09 -3.11 -22.63
CA THR A 363 -24.63 -2.96 -22.48
C THR A 363 -23.83 -3.63 -23.60
N TRP A 364 -24.35 -4.70 -24.20
CA TRP A 364 -23.69 -5.41 -25.30
C TRP A 364 -23.59 -4.59 -26.58
N LEU A 365 -24.52 -3.65 -26.77
CA LEU A 365 -24.59 -2.79 -27.93
C LEU A 365 -23.74 -1.52 -27.78
N ILE A 366 -23.12 -1.30 -26.62
CA ILE A 366 -22.23 -0.16 -26.35
C ILE A 366 -20.86 -0.43 -26.96
N SER A 367 -20.60 0.17 -28.13
CA SER A 367 -19.32 0.16 -28.83
C SER A 367 -18.83 1.57 -29.12
N LYS A 368 -17.51 1.76 -29.31
CA LYS A 368 -16.93 3.08 -29.60
C LYS A 368 -17.66 3.77 -30.76
N LYS A 369 -17.78 3.08 -31.90
CA LYS A 369 -18.47 3.57 -33.10
C LYS A 369 -19.92 4.00 -32.83
N LYS A 370 -20.68 3.22 -32.06
CA LYS A 370 -22.07 3.56 -31.73
C LYS A 370 -22.15 4.76 -30.79
N ILE A 371 -21.21 4.89 -29.85
CA ILE A 371 -21.14 6.06 -28.96
C ILE A 371 -20.70 7.32 -29.72
N GLU A 372 -19.80 7.19 -30.70
CA GLU A 372 -19.41 8.29 -31.61
C GLU A 372 -20.63 8.81 -32.38
N GLN A 373 -21.43 7.91 -32.95
CA GLN A 373 -22.67 8.25 -33.67
C GLN A 373 -23.74 8.83 -32.75
N CYS A 374 -23.90 8.27 -31.54
CA CYS A 374 -24.95 8.68 -30.62
C CYS A 374 -24.64 10.03 -29.95
N PHE A 375 -23.38 10.32 -29.59
CA PHE A 375 -23.01 11.51 -28.82
C PHE A 375 -22.07 12.44 -29.60
N SER A 376 -20.84 12.00 -29.84
CA SER A 376 -19.83 12.64 -30.69
C SER A 376 -18.51 11.86 -30.58
N GLU A 377 -17.59 12.11 -31.51
CA GLU A 377 -16.23 11.56 -31.46
C GLU A 377 -15.49 11.91 -30.17
N GLY A 378 -15.41 13.21 -29.84
CA GLY A 378 -14.73 13.65 -28.62
C GLY A 378 -15.37 13.14 -27.31
N PHE A 379 -16.65 12.77 -27.32
CA PHE A 379 -17.27 12.08 -26.19
C PHE A 379 -16.82 10.62 -26.10
N ALA A 380 -16.79 9.91 -27.22
CA ALA A 380 -16.35 8.53 -27.27
C ALA A 380 -14.88 8.37 -26.86
N GLU A 381 -14.00 9.31 -27.23
CA GLU A 381 -12.59 9.30 -26.82
C GLU A 381 -12.41 9.41 -25.31
N LYS A 382 -13.26 10.19 -24.62
CA LYS A 382 -13.26 10.30 -23.16
C LYS A 382 -13.68 9.00 -22.47
N VAL A 383 -14.52 8.20 -23.11
CA VAL A 383 -15.04 6.91 -22.58
C VAL A 383 -14.10 5.75 -22.92
N TYR A 384 -13.57 5.73 -24.15
CA TYR A 384 -12.73 4.67 -24.69
C TYR A 384 -11.27 5.10 -24.72
N VAL A 385 -10.77 5.50 -23.54
CA VAL A 385 -9.35 5.77 -23.31
C VAL A 385 -8.55 4.51 -23.67
N LYS A 386 -7.61 4.64 -24.60
CA LYS A 386 -6.66 3.57 -24.93
C LYS A 386 -5.49 3.69 -23.95
N PRO A 387 -5.27 2.73 -23.05
CA PRO A 387 -4.04 2.71 -22.28
C PRO A 387 -2.86 2.43 -23.22
N MET A 388 -1.89 3.35 -23.28
CA MET A 388 -0.65 3.12 -24.03
C MET A 388 0.23 2.10 -23.29
N SER A 389 1.11 1.45 -24.03
CA SER A 389 2.21 0.66 -23.48
C SER A 389 3.39 1.58 -23.15
N ILE A 390 4.27 1.13 -22.24
CA ILE A 390 5.51 1.83 -21.89
C ILE A 390 6.37 2.06 -23.15
N ARG A 391 6.35 1.11 -24.09
CA ARG A 391 7.05 1.26 -25.38
C ARG A 391 6.46 2.38 -26.24
N GLU A 392 5.13 2.49 -26.30
CA GLU A 392 4.45 3.57 -27.04
C GLU A 392 4.72 4.94 -26.38
N GLN A 393 4.77 5.01 -25.04
CA GLN A 393 5.15 6.22 -24.31
C GLN A 393 6.57 6.66 -24.61
N LEU A 394 7.55 5.75 -24.48
CA LEU A 394 8.95 6.05 -24.79
C LEU A 394 9.13 6.48 -26.26
N LEU A 395 8.31 5.93 -27.16
CA LEU A 395 8.31 6.32 -28.57
C LEU A 395 7.73 7.73 -28.75
N GLU A 396 6.61 8.07 -28.10
CA GLU A 396 6.04 9.42 -28.13
C GLU A 396 6.95 10.47 -27.48
N GLU A 397 7.56 10.15 -26.33
CA GLU A 397 8.54 11.01 -25.66
C GLU A 397 9.75 11.24 -26.58
N SER A 398 10.31 10.17 -27.16
CA SER A 398 11.41 10.28 -28.12
C SER A 398 11.01 11.10 -29.35
N LEU A 399 9.79 10.94 -29.88
CA LEU A 399 9.29 11.72 -31.01
C LEU A 399 9.10 13.20 -30.65
N LYS A 400 8.59 13.50 -29.45
CA LYS A 400 8.43 14.88 -28.94
C LYS A 400 9.78 15.56 -28.69
N GLU A 401 10.76 14.83 -28.15
CA GLU A 401 12.12 15.32 -27.96
C GLU A 401 12.82 15.55 -29.31
N HIS A 402 12.61 14.69 -30.31
CA HIS A 402 13.20 14.86 -31.65
C HIS A 402 12.50 15.95 -32.48
N LEU A 403 11.19 16.18 -32.30
CA LEU A 403 10.46 17.29 -32.93
C LEU A 403 10.87 18.67 -32.39
N TYR A 404 11.49 18.74 -31.21
CA TYR A 404 11.97 19.99 -30.61
C TYR A 404 13.36 20.42 -31.09
N TYR A 405 14.09 19.59 -31.84
CA TYR A 405 15.41 19.90 -32.39
C TYR A 405 15.41 20.27 -33.89
N ASP A 406 14.26 20.22 -34.58
CA ASP A 406 14.19 20.47 -36.04
C ASP A 406 13.52 21.81 -36.43
N ILE A 407 13.48 22.80 -35.54
CA ILE A 407 13.11 24.19 -35.92
C ILE A 407 14.00 25.20 -35.20
N GLU A 408 15.24 25.35 -35.66
CA GLU A 408 15.79 26.70 -35.79
C GLU A 408 15.51 27.15 -37.23
N PRO A 409 14.76 28.24 -37.46
CA PRO A 409 14.77 28.89 -38.76
C PRO A 409 16.20 29.34 -39.01
N ALA A 410 16.82 28.87 -40.09
CA ALA A 410 18.04 29.47 -40.60
C ALA A 410 17.72 30.92 -40.98
N ASP A 411 18.27 31.88 -40.24
CA ASP A 411 18.41 33.26 -40.68
C ASP A 411 19.41 33.36 -41.85
#